data_AF-A0AA37W4T8-F1
#
_entry.id   AF-A0AA37W4T8-F1
#
_cell.length_a   1.000
_cell.length_b   1.000
_cell.length_c   1.000
_cell.angle_alpha   90.00
_cell.angle_beta   90.00
_cell.angle_gamma   90.00
#
_symmetry.space_group_name_H-M   'P 1'
#
loop_
_entity.id
_entity.type
_entity.pdbx_description
1 polymer ?
#
loop_
_entity_poly.entity_id
_entity_poly.type
_entity_poly.pdbx_seq_one_letter_code
_entity_poly.pdbx_strand_id
1 'polypeptide(L)'
;MRNLFSFSLLVCFSFFSFLAQAATETFIREYTYNASENDSKVSARKAALQQLQVMVIQEVGVQVRSSFEVEDHVTNDELSRDVQAHYGTYAKALTKSVILEEKWNGESFYIKAEIFVDTDQVGQQLQRMAKPPAVAAKDPCKLKEEQAFDLIKNSHRKEKVEALVELALSNPIDEGCNAWQLSVMNQFRLMDLDDDRYRAYIFEQAKKESTSFQGDLLIRVLQYALRIKALTEEEWQMVVDILPGTDRSTAYSLVSLLINYAQIDDAEGLSKYSLESNNRKQTQDALKEKLDTLFELAKDDRLGMDDKLSPSEYAMRVLTQLPNKNFLLTPDYYQKMKSVMTADDHRKLIKPFSSALTKRLDDPSLQLFLSYFEQLESDKNVARTMHGLIQRLDREARKQENDFQRVALVNLMAVDKVKMSEILLAMTTNQREKDLWFIRFDLPNSPACRVEACAAMLFDQDKRTQQQAAEYLEAYGDRAKPAEDLVIKKLTRVRALTKFEEPRYITSNLIQVLGNINASSTAAYELMVWGLGGITKEVQDVSVRVMTRVGAKALPVMIEAYPKASQSAQRRIINVIGTFKTKQSDAQIFLASITPANEYIRFAIEDAQISLVPQ
;
A
#
# COMPACT_ATOMS: atom_id res chain seq x y z
N MET A 1 85.31 -25.46 -49.72
CA MET A 1 85.99 -24.38 -48.97
C MET A 1 85.07 -23.17 -48.96
N ARG A 2 84.85 -22.64 -47.75
CA ARG A 2 84.27 -21.35 -47.36
C ARG A 2 83.96 -20.30 -48.45
N ASN A 3 82.80 -19.65 -48.25
CA ASN A 3 82.58 -18.19 -48.37
C ASN A 3 82.40 -17.64 -49.81
N LEU A 4 81.55 -16.65 -50.12
CA LEU A 4 80.76 -15.67 -49.36
C LEU A 4 79.91 -14.84 -50.37
N PHE A 5 78.84 -14.21 -49.88
CA PHE A 5 78.21 -12.96 -50.39
C PHE A 5 77.58 -12.92 -51.80
N SER A 6 76.24 -12.92 -51.85
CA SER A 6 75.43 -11.72 -52.15
C SER A 6 73.94 -12.11 -52.29
N PHE A 7 73.17 -11.87 -51.22
CA PHE A 7 71.73 -12.13 -51.13
C PHE A 7 71.05 -10.76 -51.05
N SER A 8 70.46 -10.28 -52.14
CA SER A 8 69.74 -9.00 -52.16
C SER A 8 68.67 -9.00 -53.25
N LEU A 9 67.54 -9.69 -52.98
CA LEU A 9 66.18 -9.21 -53.29
C LEU A 9 65.17 -10.24 -52.75
N LEU A 10 64.90 -10.21 -51.45
CA LEU A 10 63.81 -10.96 -50.83
C LEU A 10 63.15 -10.03 -49.81
N VAL A 11 61.84 -10.19 -49.63
CA VAL A 11 60.94 -9.44 -48.72
C VAL A 11 60.25 -8.23 -49.38
N CYS A 12 59.27 -8.54 -50.23
CA CYS A 12 58.07 -7.70 -50.38
C CYS A 12 56.96 -8.58 -50.98
N PHE A 13 56.20 -9.28 -50.13
CA PHE A 13 54.77 -9.66 -50.31
C PHE A 13 54.39 -10.66 -49.20
N SER A 14 54.03 -10.14 -48.03
CA SER A 14 53.33 -10.90 -46.98
C SER A 14 52.62 -9.94 -46.04
N PHE A 15 51.67 -9.17 -46.59
CA PHE A 15 50.62 -8.51 -45.81
C PHE A 15 49.37 -8.42 -46.68
N PHE A 16 48.59 -9.50 -46.70
CA PHE A 16 47.15 -9.44 -46.98
C PHE A 16 46.46 -10.49 -46.13
N SER A 17 46.49 -10.29 -44.81
CA SER A 17 45.44 -10.84 -43.96
C SER A 17 44.23 -9.94 -44.17
N PHE A 18 43.26 -10.42 -44.94
CA PHE A 18 41.92 -9.84 -44.96
C PHE A 18 41.41 -9.80 -43.51
N LEU A 19 41.26 -8.61 -42.95
CA LEU A 19 40.40 -8.39 -41.81
C LEU A 19 38.97 -8.60 -42.31
N ALA A 20 38.40 -9.76 -42.02
CA ALA A 20 36.96 -9.95 -42.12
C ALA A 20 36.31 -9.01 -41.09
N GLN A 21 35.81 -7.87 -41.56
CA GLN A 21 35.03 -6.96 -40.75
C GLN A 21 33.63 -7.55 -40.62
N ALA A 22 33.22 -7.91 -39.40
CA ALA A 22 31.84 -8.34 -39.12
C ALA A 22 30.88 -7.19 -39.45
N ALA A 23 29.90 -7.44 -40.31
CA ALA A 23 28.94 -6.41 -40.74
C ALA A 23 27.92 -6.15 -39.62
N THR A 24 28.15 -5.11 -38.81
CA THR A 24 27.15 -4.62 -37.86
C THR A 24 26.18 -3.66 -38.56
N GLU A 25 24.92 -4.04 -38.70
CA GLU A 25 23.86 -3.20 -39.24
C GLU A 25 23.03 -2.55 -38.13
N THR A 26 22.39 -1.41 -38.43
CA THR A 26 21.63 -0.62 -37.45
C THR A 26 20.16 -0.52 -37.86
N PHE A 27 19.27 -0.92 -36.94
CA PHE A 27 17.82 -0.95 -37.15
C PHE A 27 17.11 -0.05 -36.17
N ILE A 28 16.34 0.93 -36.66
CA ILE A 28 15.45 1.73 -35.82
C ILE A 28 14.04 1.17 -35.95
N ARG A 29 13.52 0.58 -34.87
CA ARG A 29 12.19 -0.03 -34.85
C ARG A 29 11.40 0.42 -33.62
N GLU A 30 10.09 0.31 -33.71
CA GLU A 30 9.17 0.60 -32.62
C GLU A 30 8.27 -0.60 -32.32
N TYR A 31 7.88 -0.73 -31.06
CA TYR A 31 6.98 -1.78 -30.60
C TYR A 31 6.08 -1.25 -29.49
N THR A 32 4.83 -1.70 -29.47
CA THR A 32 3.89 -1.44 -28.38
C THR A 32 3.55 -2.77 -27.71
N TYR A 33 3.98 -2.92 -26.46
CA TYR A 33 3.65 -4.07 -25.62
C TYR A 33 2.36 -3.80 -24.86
N ASN A 34 1.38 -4.69 -24.94
CA ASN A 34 0.20 -4.66 -24.08
C ASN A 34 0.53 -5.35 -22.76
N ALA A 35 0.49 -4.60 -21.67
CA ALA A 35 0.84 -5.07 -20.34
C ALA A 35 -0.31 -5.82 -19.69
N SER A 36 0.03 -6.89 -18.96
CA SER A 36 -0.96 -7.56 -18.10
C SER A 36 -1.19 -6.77 -16.81
N GLU A 37 -2.26 -7.08 -16.07
CA GLU A 37 -2.52 -6.47 -14.75
C GLU A 37 -1.37 -6.66 -13.74
N ASN A 38 -0.50 -7.65 -13.97
CA ASN A 38 0.67 -7.94 -13.14
C ASN A 38 1.94 -7.22 -13.59
N ASP A 39 1.91 -6.54 -14.74
CA ASP A 39 3.09 -5.87 -15.28
C ASP A 39 3.29 -4.48 -14.67
N SER A 40 4.50 -4.28 -14.14
CA SER A 40 4.97 -2.94 -13.76
C SER A 40 5.55 -2.23 -14.98
N LYS A 41 5.71 -0.90 -14.90
CA LYS A 41 6.45 -0.13 -15.92
C LYS A 41 7.81 -0.77 -16.27
N VAL A 42 8.50 -1.35 -15.29
CA VAL A 42 9.82 -1.97 -15.47
C VAL A 42 9.74 -3.32 -16.17
N SER A 43 8.78 -4.18 -15.79
CA SER A 43 8.59 -5.48 -16.47
C SER A 43 8.05 -5.29 -17.89
N ALA A 44 7.12 -4.35 -18.08
CA ALA A 44 6.58 -3.98 -19.39
C ALA A 44 7.67 -3.40 -20.32
N ARG A 45 8.57 -2.55 -19.79
CA ARG A 45 9.74 -2.05 -20.53
C ARG A 45 10.66 -3.18 -21.00
N LYS A 46 10.97 -4.13 -20.11
CA LYS A 46 11.84 -5.26 -20.43
C LYS A 46 11.20 -6.17 -21.49
N ALA A 47 9.91 -6.46 -21.34
CA ALA A 47 9.15 -7.25 -22.30
C ALA A 47 9.08 -6.56 -23.67
N ALA A 48 8.76 -5.27 -23.71
CA ALA A 48 8.70 -4.49 -24.94
C ALA A 48 10.04 -4.47 -25.68
N LEU A 49 11.15 -4.27 -24.98
CA LEU A 49 12.48 -4.29 -25.58
C LEU A 49 12.85 -5.67 -26.12
N GLN A 50 12.55 -6.74 -25.39
CA GLN A 50 12.81 -8.11 -25.85
C GLN A 50 12.01 -8.46 -27.11
N GLN A 51 10.73 -8.07 -27.17
CA GLN A 51 9.90 -8.30 -28.37
C GLN A 51 10.40 -7.51 -29.58
N LEU A 52 10.83 -6.26 -29.37
CA LEU A 52 11.45 -5.45 -30.40
C LEU A 52 12.76 -6.07 -30.92
N GLN A 53 13.58 -6.62 -30.02
CA GLN A 53 14.82 -7.32 -30.36
C GLN A 53 14.56 -8.61 -31.14
N VAL A 54 13.56 -9.41 -30.76
CA VAL A 54 13.11 -10.60 -31.50
C VAL A 54 12.70 -10.23 -32.93
N MET A 55 11.90 -9.17 -33.08
CA MET A 55 11.43 -8.71 -34.39
C MET A 55 12.60 -8.30 -35.29
N VAL A 56 13.58 -7.58 -34.76
CA VAL A 56 14.79 -7.18 -35.51
C VAL A 56 15.62 -8.40 -35.91
N ILE A 57 15.79 -9.39 -35.02
CA ILE A 57 16.51 -10.63 -35.37
C ILE A 57 15.79 -11.40 -36.47
N GLN A 58 14.45 -11.44 -36.45
CA GLN A 58 13.66 -12.08 -37.49
C GLN A 58 13.81 -11.36 -38.83
N GLU A 59 13.77 -10.03 -38.82
CA GLU A 59 14.00 -9.20 -40.01
C GLU A 59 15.38 -9.47 -40.61
N VAL A 60 16.43 -9.44 -39.78
CA VAL A 60 17.80 -9.76 -40.18
C VAL A 60 17.90 -11.20 -40.65
N GLY A 61 17.25 -12.15 -39.99
CA GLY A 61 17.25 -13.56 -40.38
C GLY A 61 16.64 -13.78 -41.77
N VAL A 62 15.57 -13.05 -42.10
CA VAL A 62 14.95 -13.06 -43.44
C VAL A 62 15.89 -12.43 -44.48
N GLN A 63 16.54 -11.30 -44.15
CA GLN A 63 17.49 -10.60 -45.03
C GLN A 63 18.77 -11.40 -45.28
N VAL A 64 19.29 -12.07 -44.26
CA VAL A 64 20.48 -12.92 -44.35
C VAL A 64 20.14 -14.22 -45.10
N ARG A 65 18.96 -14.82 -44.87
CA ARG A 65 18.51 -16.00 -45.62
C ARG A 65 18.37 -15.71 -47.12
N SER A 66 17.87 -14.54 -47.51
CA SER A 66 17.76 -14.18 -48.93
C SER A 66 19.13 -14.00 -49.62
N SER A 67 20.23 -13.88 -48.85
CA SER A 67 21.60 -13.79 -49.37
C SER A 67 22.32 -15.14 -49.53
N PHE A 68 21.73 -16.24 -49.04
CA PHE A 68 22.28 -17.59 -49.19
C PHE A 68 21.56 -18.36 -50.32
N GLU A 69 22.30 -18.89 -51.29
CA GLU A 69 21.81 -19.92 -52.23
C GLU A 69 21.66 -21.26 -51.51
N VAL A 70 20.75 -21.36 -50.53
CA VAL A 70 20.47 -22.59 -49.79
C VAL A 70 19.00 -22.96 -50.02
N GLU A 71 18.80 -24.14 -50.61
CA GLU A 71 17.49 -24.71 -50.97
C GLU A 71 16.46 -24.64 -49.84
N ASP A 72 15.24 -24.28 -50.24
CA ASP A 72 14.05 -24.03 -49.44
C ASP A 72 13.68 -25.13 -48.43
N HIS A 73 14.05 -24.98 -47.15
CA HIS A 73 13.54 -25.87 -46.09
C HIS A 73 13.13 -25.20 -44.76
N VAL A 74 13.18 -23.85 -44.64
CA VAL A 74 12.71 -23.15 -43.43
C VAL A 74 11.75 -22.04 -43.80
N THR A 75 10.47 -22.22 -43.47
CA THR A 75 9.42 -21.20 -43.65
C THR A 75 9.65 -20.00 -42.73
N ASN A 76 9.09 -18.82 -43.06
CA ASN A 76 9.15 -17.64 -42.18
C ASN A 76 8.58 -17.93 -40.78
N ASP A 77 7.57 -18.80 -40.71
CA ASP A 77 6.93 -19.19 -39.45
C ASP A 77 7.82 -20.11 -38.61
N GLU A 78 8.61 -20.98 -39.24
CA GLU A 78 9.61 -21.80 -38.54
C GLU A 78 10.75 -20.96 -38.00
N LEU A 79 11.26 -20.00 -38.78
CA LEU A 79 12.27 -19.04 -38.32
C LEU A 79 11.75 -18.20 -37.15
N SER A 80 10.51 -17.71 -37.24
CA SER A 80 9.88 -16.92 -36.20
C SER A 80 9.77 -17.69 -34.88
N ARG A 81 9.30 -18.94 -34.94
CA ARG A 81 9.21 -19.85 -33.78
C ARG A 81 10.58 -20.18 -33.21
N ASP A 82 11.58 -20.40 -34.06
CA ASP A 82 12.94 -20.75 -33.66
C ASP A 82 13.64 -19.58 -32.94
N VAL A 83 13.57 -18.37 -33.49
CA VAL A 83 14.12 -17.17 -32.85
C VAL A 83 13.45 -16.93 -31.49
N GLN A 84 12.16 -17.22 -31.36
CA GLN A 84 11.45 -17.08 -30.10
C GLN A 84 11.83 -18.15 -29.07
N ALA A 85 12.01 -19.40 -29.49
CA ALA A 85 12.44 -20.50 -28.61
C ALA A 85 13.91 -20.39 -28.18
N HIS A 86 14.77 -19.87 -29.06
CA HIS A 86 16.21 -19.77 -28.85
C HIS A 86 16.72 -18.33 -28.78
N TYR A 87 15.88 -17.41 -28.29
CA TYR A 87 16.20 -16.00 -28.20
C TYR A 87 17.57 -15.73 -27.57
N GLY A 88 17.94 -16.43 -26.48
CA GLY A 88 19.24 -16.24 -25.83
C GLY A 88 20.46 -16.57 -26.69
N THR A 89 20.30 -17.43 -27.70
CA THR A 89 21.35 -17.75 -28.68
C THR A 89 21.49 -16.63 -29.70
N TYR A 90 20.36 -16.16 -30.25
CA TYR A 90 20.34 -15.09 -31.26
C TYR A 90 20.63 -13.70 -30.67
N ALA A 91 20.23 -13.44 -29.43
CA ALA A 91 20.49 -12.18 -28.73
C ALA A 91 21.99 -11.87 -28.57
N LYS A 92 22.86 -12.88 -28.71
CA LYS A 92 24.32 -12.68 -28.74
C LYS A 92 24.79 -11.90 -29.97
N ALA A 93 23.99 -11.89 -31.04
CA ALA A 93 24.22 -11.09 -32.23
C ALA A 93 23.77 -9.63 -32.08
N LEU A 94 23.07 -9.30 -30.98
CA LEU A 94 22.72 -7.92 -30.66
C LEU A 94 23.89 -7.27 -29.92
N THR A 95 24.62 -6.40 -30.61
CA THR A 95 25.84 -5.78 -30.05
C THR A 95 25.51 -4.58 -29.16
N LYS A 96 24.41 -3.87 -29.45
CA LYS A 96 23.96 -2.71 -28.68
C LYS A 96 22.47 -2.41 -28.93
N SER A 97 21.79 -1.84 -27.94
CA SER A 97 20.45 -1.25 -28.11
C SER A 97 20.37 0.11 -27.41
N VAL A 98 19.85 1.12 -28.11
CA VAL A 98 19.69 2.49 -27.61
C VAL A 98 18.22 2.87 -27.70
N ILE A 99 17.59 3.17 -26.56
CA ILE A 99 16.19 3.60 -26.52
C ILE A 99 16.12 5.07 -26.92
N LEU A 100 15.36 5.36 -27.97
CA LEU A 100 15.16 6.70 -28.51
C LEU A 100 13.91 7.37 -27.92
N GLU A 101 12.84 6.59 -27.71
CA GLU A 101 11.58 7.05 -27.13
C GLU A 101 10.91 5.94 -26.33
N GLU A 102 10.28 6.28 -25.20
CA GLU A 102 9.42 5.37 -24.45
C GLU A 102 8.19 6.10 -23.87
N LYS A 103 7.03 5.45 -23.90
CA LYS A 103 5.77 5.94 -23.30
C LYS A 103 5.06 4.80 -22.57
N TRP A 104 4.53 5.11 -21.38
CA TRP A 104 3.79 4.16 -20.54
C TRP A 104 2.51 4.82 -20.05
N ASN A 105 1.36 4.16 -20.26
CA ASN A 105 0.04 4.68 -19.87
C ASN A 105 -0.68 3.85 -18.80
N GLY A 106 -0.08 2.75 -18.31
CA GLY A 106 -0.72 1.84 -17.35
C GLY A 106 -1.22 0.53 -17.97
N GLU A 107 -1.47 0.51 -19.28
CA GLU A 107 -2.02 -0.64 -20.02
C GLU A 107 -1.10 -1.09 -21.17
N SER A 108 -0.34 -0.17 -21.76
CA SER A 108 0.59 -0.45 -22.85
C SER A 108 1.89 0.35 -22.74
N PHE A 109 2.98 -0.30 -23.14
CA PHE A 109 4.33 0.24 -23.15
C PHE A 109 4.81 0.39 -24.59
N TYR A 110 4.87 1.62 -25.07
CA TYR A 110 5.45 1.97 -26.37
C TYR A 110 6.96 2.19 -26.21
N ILE A 111 7.75 1.60 -27.10
CA ILE A 111 9.20 1.78 -27.16
C ILE A 111 9.65 1.95 -28.61
N LYS A 112 10.55 2.91 -28.83
CA LYS A 112 11.29 3.08 -30.07
C LYS A 112 12.78 3.00 -29.75
N ALA A 113 13.49 2.09 -30.40
CA ALA A 113 14.91 1.87 -30.14
C ALA A 113 15.70 1.67 -31.44
N GLU A 114 16.96 2.07 -31.36
CA GLU A 114 18.01 1.75 -32.32
C GLU A 114 18.73 0.48 -31.86
N ILE A 115 18.76 -0.55 -32.70
CA ILE A 115 19.31 -1.88 -32.41
C ILE A 115 20.44 -2.17 -33.40
N PHE A 116 21.61 -2.49 -32.87
CA PHE A 116 22.81 -2.84 -33.62
C PHE A 116 22.94 -4.36 -33.66
N VAL A 117 23.02 -4.94 -34.86
CA VAL A 117 23.00 -6.38 -35.08
C VAL A 117 24.20 -6.81 -35.92
N ASP A 118 24.95 -7.80 -35.45
CA ASP A 118 25.97 -8.51 -36.22
C ASP A 118 25.28 -9.52 -37.15
N THR A 119 25.13 -9.16 -38.42
CA THR A 119 24.37 -9.96 -39.39
C THR A 119 25.09 -11.27 -39.75
N ASP A 120 26.43 -11.28 -39.70
CA ASP A 120 27.24 -12.48 -39.91
C ASP A 120 27.02 -13.50 -38.79
N GLN A 121 26.91 -13.03 -37.54
CA GLN A 121 26.64 -13.90 -36.40
C GLN A 121 25.22 -14.49 -36.47
N VAL A 122 24.22 -13.73 -36.92
CA VAL A 122 22.87 -14.27 -37.19
C VAL A 122 22.94 -15.35 -38.27
N GLY A 123 23.65 -15.09 -39.38
CA GLY A 123 23.82 -16.05 -40.48
C GLY A 123 24.53 -17.35 -40.07
N GLN A 124 25.57 -17.26 -39.23
CA GLN A 124 26.27 -18.44 -38.72
C GLN A 124 25.38 -19.31 -37.82
N GLN A 125 24.51 -18.71 -37.02
CA GLN A 125 23.55 -19.48 -36.19
C GLN A 125 22.53 -20.19 -37.08
N LEU A 126 22.03 -19.53 -38.12
CA LEU A 126 21.11 -20.14 -39.09
C LEU A 126 21.76 -21.31 -39.85
N GLN A 127 23.00 -21.17 -40.31
CA GLN A 127 23.71 -22.23 -41.05
C GLN A 127 24.07 -23.44 -40.18
N ARG A 128 24.37 -23.24 -38.89
CA ARG A 128 24.63 -24.36 -37.97
C ARG A 128 23.39 -25.24 -37.75
N MET A 129 22.20 -24.71 -38.00
CA MET A 129 20.93 -25.43 -37.91
C MET A 129 20.51 -26.07 -39.25
N ALA A 130 20.99 -25.56 -40.39
CA ALA A 130 20.66 -26.08 -41.74
C ALA A 130 21.45 -27.33 -42.17
N LYS A 131 22.49 -27.75 -41.42
CA LYS A 131 23.17 -29.04 -41.68
C LYS A 131 22.42 -30.17 -40.98
N PRO A 132 21.96 -31.22 -41.69
CA PRO A 132 21.36 -32.37 -41.04
C PRO A 132 22.46 -33.13 -40.27
N PRO A 133 22.26 -33.45 -38.98
CA PRO A 133 23.10 -34.44 -38.34
C PRO A 133 22.82 -35.82 -38.95
N ALA A 134 23.86 -36.64 -39.07
CA ALA A 134 23.71 -38.08 -39.25
C ALA A 134 22.73 -38.62 -38.20
N VAL A 135 21.87 -39.56 -38.61
CA VAL A 135 20.78 -40.14 -37.82
C VAL A 135 21.31 -40.71 -36.49
N ALA A 136 21.33 -39.87 -35.46
CA ALA A 136 21.35 -40.29 -34.07
C ALA A 136 19.89 -40.43 -33.64
N ALA A 137 19.55 -41.56 -33.02
CA ALA A 137 18.23 -41.80 -32.48
C ALA A 137 17.76 -40.58 -31.66
N LYS A 138 16.58 -40.04 -31.97
CA LYS A 138 16.01 -38.91 -31.22
C LYS A 138 16.00 -39.24 -29.74
N ASP A 139 16.55 -38.34 -28.93
CA ASP A 139 16.56 -38.46 -27.47
C ASP A 139 15.12 -38.72 -26.96
N PRO A 140 14.85 -39.85 -26.29
CA PRO A 140 13.52 -40.20 -25.84
C PRO A 140 12.93 -39.17 -24.85
N CYS A 141 13.76 -38.40 -24.14
CA CYS A 141 13.30 -37.31 -23.27
C CYS A 141 12.69 -36.17 -24.09
N LYS A 142 13.40 -35.73 -25.13
CA LYS A 142 12.93 -34.67 -26.03
C LYS A 142 11.66 -35.06 -26.78
N LEU A 143 11.53 -36.32 -27.18
CA LEU A 143 10.31 -36.82 -27.83
C LEU A 143 9.07 -36.68 -26.94
N LYS A 144 9.19 -37.03 -25.66
CA LYS A 144 8.10 -36.91 -24.69
C LYS A 144 7.78 -35.45 -24.38
N GLU A 145 8.80 -34.62 -24.26
CA GLU A 145 8.66 -33.17 -24.09
C GLU A 145 7.93 -32.53 -25.28
N GLU A 146 8.34 -32.83 -26.51
CA GLU A 146 7.67 -32.37 -27.75
C GLU A 146 6.20 -32.82 -27.76
N GLN A 147 5.93 -34.09 -27.43
CA GLN A 147 4.58 -34.63 -27.34
C GLN A 147 3.74 -33.89 -26.28
N ALA A 148 4.29 -33.62 -25.10
CA ALA A 148 3.62 -32.90 -24.04
C ALA A 148 3.28 -31.46 -24.47
N PHE A 149 4.22 -30.75 -25.11
CA PHE A 149 3.99 -29.40 -25.58
C PHE A 149 2.95 -29.32 -26.71
N ASP A 150 2.90 -30.30 -27.60
CA ASP A 150 1.87 -30.37 -28.63
C ASP A 150 0.46 -30.63 -28.06
N LEU A 151 0.37 -31.42 -26.99
CA LEU A 151 -0.86 -31.58 -26.23
C LEU A 151 -1.24 -30.29 -25.48
N ILE A 152 -0.28 -29.61 -24.85
CA ILE A 152 -0.48 -28.31 -24.18
C ILE A 152 -1.04 -27.25 -25.14
N LYS A 153 -0.50 -27.11 -26.36
CA LYS A 153 -1.01 -26.15 -27.36
C LYS A 153 -2.50 -26.33 -27.66
N ASN A 154 -3.01 -27.54 -27.47
CA ASN A 154 -4.37 -27.93 -27.79
C ASN A 154 -5.21 -28.26 -26.55
N SER A 155 -4.78 -27.83 -25.35
CA SER A 155 -5.42 -28.16 -24.07
C SER A 155 -6.79 -27.51 -23.85
N HIS A 156 -7.30 -26.75 -24.81
CA HIS A 156 -8.69 -26.32 -24.86
C HIS A 156 -9.66 -27.46 -25.25
N ARG A 157 -9.14 -28.58 -25.78
CA ARG A 157 -9.92 -29.76 -26.15
C ARG A 157 -9.83 -30.83 -25.09
N LYS A 158 -10.98 -31.36 -24.66
CA LYS A 158 -11.06 -32.38 -23.61
C LYS A 158 -10.22 -33.62 -23.94
N GLU A 159 -10.23 -34.10 -25.20
CA GLU A 159 -9.44 -35.28 -25.58
C GLU A 159 -7.92 -35.05 -25.46
N LYS A 160 -7.46 -33.79 -25.60
CA LYS A 160 -6.04 -33.44 -25.48
C LYS A 160 -5.61 -33.30 -24.04
N VAL A 161 -6.48 -32.80 -23.17
CA VAL A 161 -6.27 -32.81 -21.72
C VAL A 161 -6.16 -34.24 -21.22
N GLU A 162 -7.08 -35.12 -21.63
CA GLU A 162 -7.05 -36.55 -21.27
C GLU A 162 -5.73 -37.22 -21.70
N ALA A 163 -5.32 -37.03 -22.95
CA ALA A 163 -4.06 -37.59 -23.46
C ALA A 163 -2.84 -37.02 -22.72
N LEU A 164 -2.90 -35.76 -22.28
CA LEU A 164 -1.83 -35.13 -21.51
C LEU A 164 -1.76 -35.67 -20.08
N VAL A 165 -2.91 -35.94 -19.45
CA VAL A 165 -2.98 -36.63 -18.16
C VAL A 165 -2.36 -38.02 -18.27
N GLU A 166 -2.75 -38.83 -19.25
CA GLU A 166 -2.19 -40.17 -19.44
C GLU A 166 -0.67 -40.16 -19.71
N LEU A 167 -0.19 -39.18 -20.48
CA LEU A 167 1.25 -38.96 -20.67
C LEU A 167 1.93 -38.57 -19.35
N ALA A 168 1.30 -37.74 -18.54
CA ALA A 168 1.86 -37.32 -17.26
C ALA A 168 1.89 -38.45 -16.22
N LEU A 169 0.83 -39.27 -16.13
CA LEU A 169 0.75 -40.39 -15.18
C LEU A 169 1.79 -41.50 -15.47
N SER A 170 2.25 -41.60 -16.73
CA SER A 170 3.22 -42.62 -17.16
C SER A 170 4.69 -42.20 -17.02
N ASN A 171 4.98 -41.00 -16.52
CA ASN A 171 6.35 -40.46 -16.45
C ASN A 171 6.59 -39.74 -15.12
N PRO A 172 7.65 -40.06 -14.35
CA PRO A 172 7.92 -39.41 -13.06
C PRO A 172 8.11 -37.89 -13.22
N ILE A 173 7.98 -37.15 -12.12
CA ILE A 173 8.32 -35.72 -12.11
C ILE A 173 9.76 -35.60 -11.61
N ASP A 174 10.63 -35.04 -12.44
CA ASP A 174 12.06 -34.85 -12.14
C ASP A 174 12.60 -33.58 -12.80
N GLU A 175 13.79 -33.13 -12.37
CA GLU A 175 14.48 -31.96 -12.95
C GLU A 175 15.21 -32.28 -14.27
N GLY A 176 15.15 -33.52 -14.75
CA GLY A 176 15.87 -34.00 -15.92
C GLY A 176 14.95 -34.28 -17.10
N CYS A 177 14.80 -35.56 -17.44
CA CYS A 177 14.10 -36.04 -18.62
C CYS A 177 12.62 -35.61 -18.67
N ASN A 178 12.00 -35.41 -17.50
CA ASN A 178 10.58 -35.11 -17.37
C ASN A 178 10.28 -33.73 -16.81
N ALA A 179 11.22 -32.79 -16.87
CA ALA A 179 11.03 -31.41 -16.41
C ALA A 179 9.81 -30.71 -17.07
N TRP A 180 9.39 -31.17 -18.25
CA TRP A 180 8.17 -30.71 -18.94
C TRP A 180 6.88 -30.90 -18.11
N GLN A 181 6.87 -31.80 -17.12
CA GLN A 181 5.77 -31.98 -16.17
C GLN A 181 5.45 -30.68 -15.40
N LEU A 182 6.46 -29.85 -15.12
CA LEU A 182 6.25 -28.55 -14.48
C LEU A 182 5.48 -27.58 -15.39
N SER A 183 5.70 -27.67 -16.70
CA SER A 183 4.93 -26.91 -17.70
C SER A 183 3.49 -27.39 -17.77
N VAL A 184 3.24 -28.70 -17.66
CA VAL A 184 1.89 -29.27 -17.59
C VAL A 184 1.14 -28.75 -16.37
N MET A 185 1.76 -28.85 -15.19
CA MET A 185 1.18 -28.35 -13.94
C MET A 185 0.86 -26.86 -14.01
N ASN A 186 1.78 -26.05 -14.57
CA ASN A 186 1.56 -24.62 -14.75
C ASN A 186 0.41 -24.34 -15.74
N GLN A 187 0.30 -25.10 -16.83
CA GLN A 187 -0.78 -24.95 -17.80
C GLN A 187 -2.12 -25.32 -17.19
N PHE A 188 -2.20 -26.42 -16.47
CA PHE A 188 -3.44 -26.85 -15.81
C PHE A 188 -3.89 -25.81 -14.78
N ARG A 189 -2.93 -25.26 -14.02
CA ARG A 189 -3.17 -24.15 -13.09
C ARG A 189 -3.71 -22.92 -13.81
N LEU A 190 -3.14 -22.52 -14.96
CA LEU A 190 -3.58 -21.32 -15.69
C LEU A 190 -5.00 -21.48 -16.27
N MET A 191 -5.36 -22.70 -16.66
CA MET A 191 -6.64 -23.02 -17.29
C MET A 191 -7.70 -23.51 -16.29
N ASP A 192 -7.39 -23.53 -14.99
CA ASP A 192 -8.24 -24.09 -13.93
C ASP A 192 -8.70 -25.54 -14.25
N LEU A 193 -7.82 -26.35 -14.85
CA LEU A 193 -8.08 -27.77 -15.15
C LEU A 193 -7.81 -28.65 -13.94
N ASP A 194 -8.82 -29.41 -13.50
CA ASP A 194 -8.75 -30.29 -12.34
C ASP A 194 -9.11 -31.73 -12.72
N ASP A 195 -8.09 -32.57 -12.94
CA ASP A 195 -8.27 -34.01 -13.08
C ASP A 195 -7.83 -34.69 -11.78
N ASP A 196 -8.75 -35.43 -11.14
CA ASP A 196 -8.50 -36.05 -9.83
C ASP A 196 -7.35 -37.07 -9.88
N ARG A 197 -7.14 -37.77 -11.01
CA ARG A 197 -6.02 -38.72 -11.17
C ARG A 197 -4.70 -37.96 -11.22
N TYR A 198 -4.64 -36.90 -12.03
CA TYR A 198 -3.44 -36.07 -12.12
C TYR A 198 -3.12 -35.39 -10.79
N ARG A 199 -4.13 -34.86 -10.10
CA ARG A 199 -3.98 -34.24 -8.78
C ARG A 199 -3.44 -35.23 -7.75
N ALA A 200 -4.03 -36.43 -7.64
CA ALA A 200 -3.51 -37.46 -6.74
C ALA A 200 -2.06 -37.85 -7.11
N TYR A 201 -1.77 -37.97 -8.41
CA TYR A 201 -0.45 -38.31 -8.91
C TYR A 201 0.62 -37.30 -8.50
N ILE A 202 0.40 -36.00 -8.68
CA ILE A 202 1.43 -35.00 -8.36
C ILE A 202 1.73 -34.91 -6.85
N PHE A 203 0.74 -35.14 -5.98
CA PHE A 203 0.97 -35.24 -4.53
C PHE A 203 1.79 -36.49 -4.17
N GLU A 204 1.47 -37.63 -4.78
CA GLU A 204 2.25 -38.86 -4.62
C GLU A 204 3.70 -38.71 -5.13
N GLN A 205 3.91 -37.99 -6.22
CA GLN A 205 5.27 -37.67 -6.71
C GLN A 205 6.03 -36.78 -5.73
N ALA A 206 5.40 -35.73 -5.19
CA ALA A 206 6.02 -34.88 -4.17
C ALA A 206 6.40 -35.67 -2.90
N LYS A 207 5.59 -36.67 -2.51
CA LYS A 207 5.88 -37.54 -1.37
C LYS A 207 7.06 -38.49 -1.64
N LYS A 208 7.19 -38.99 -2.86
CA LYS A 208 8.25 -39.95 -3.25
C LYS A 208 9.59 -39.30 -3.57
N GLU A 209 9.58 -38.04 -4.01
CA GLU A 209 10.78 -37.26 -4.24
C GLU A 209 11.58 -37.14 -2.92
N SER A 210 12.89 -37.33 -2.97
CA SER A 210 13.76 -37.35 -1.78
C SER A 210 15.04 -36.54 -1.95
N THR A 211 15.17 -35.85 -3.08
CA THR A 211 16.25 -34.91 -3.35
C THR A 211 15.90 -33.51 -2.85
N SER A 212 16.84 -32.56 -2.99
CA SER A 212 16.62 -31.14 -2.71
C SER A 212 15.44 -30.54 -3.49
N PHE A 213 14.98 -31.20 -4.56
CA PHE A 213 13.85 -30.77 -5.37
C PHE A 213 12.49 -30.93 -4.66
N GLN A 214 12.40 -31.78 -3.63
CA GLN A 214 11.12 -32.11 -2.97
C GLN A 214 10.35 -30.87 -2.50
N GLY A 215 11.05 -29.89 -1.91
CA GLY A 215 10.46 -28.64 -1.45
C GLY A 215 9.90 -27.77 -2.58
N ASP A 216 10.65 -27.59 -3.67
CA ASP A 216 10.20 -26.82 -4.84
C ASP A 216 8.99 -27.50 -5.51
N LEU A 217 9.05 -28.83 -5.67
CA LEU A 217 7.95 -29.61 -6.20
C LEU A 217 6.69 -29.45 -5.34
N LEU A 218 6.80 -29.59 -4.01
CA LEU A 218 5.68 -29.40 -3.09
C LEU A 218 5.03 -28.02 -3.25
N ILE A 219 5.83 -26.95 -3.35
CA ILE A 219 5.31 -25.59 -3.53
C ILE A 219 4.56 -25.44 -4.86
N ARG A 220 5.06 -26.04 -5.95
CA ARG A 220 4.37 -26.02 -7.25
C ARG A 220 3.05 -26.81 -7.22
N VAL A 221 3.07 -27.99 -6.60
CA VAL A 221 1.87 -28.81 -6.39
C VAL A 221 0.82 -28.01 -5.63
N LEU A 222 1.21 -27.33 -4.56
CA LEU A 222 0.30 -26.50 -3.77
C LEU A 222 -0.22 -25.27 -4.52
N GLN A 223 0.61 -24.61 -5.33
CA GLN A 223 0.18 -23.50 -6.19
C GLN A 223 -0.86 -23.91 -7.23
N TYR A 224 -0.72 -25.12 -7.78
CA TYR A 224 -1.74 -25.72 -8.63
C TYR A 224 -3.00 -26.05 -7.81
N ALA A 225 -2.82 -26.82 -6.74
CA ALA A 225 -3.90 -27.42 -5.99
C ALA A 225 -4.83 -26.37 -5.37
N LEU A 226 -4.26 -25.42 -4.61
CA LEU A 226 -4.98 -24.38 -3.86
C LEU A 226 -5.63 -23.32 -4.75
N ARG A 227 -5.17 -23.17 -6.01
CA ARG A 227 -5.82 -22.27 -6.96
C ARG A 227 -7.18 -22.81 -7.40
N ILE A 228 -7.27 -24.13 -7.54
CA ILE A 228 -8.45 -24.81 -8.08
C ILE A 228 -9.49 -25.04 -6.98
N LYS A 229 -9.09 -25.70 -5.89
CA LYS A 229 -9.96 -26.06 -4.76
C LYS A 229 -9.15 -26.22 -3.48
N ALA A 230 -9.83 -26.15 -2.33
CA ALA A 230 -9.23 -26.43 -1.03
C ALA A 230 -8.56 -27.82 -0.99
N LEU A 231 -7.52 -27.97 -0.18
CA LEU A 231 -6.87 -29.26 0.04
C LEU A 231 -7.81 -30.21 0.79
N THR A 232 -7.80 -31.49 0.42
CA THR A 232 -8.41 -32.53 1.26
C THR A 232 -7.55 -32.83 2.49
N GLU A 233 -8.10 -33.57 3.45
CA GLU A 233 -7.35 -33.99 4.63
C GLU A 233 -6.18 -34.91 4.28
N GLU A 234 -6.36 -35.79 3.30
CA GLU A 234 -5.30 -36.68 2.82
C GLU A 234 -4.16 -35.88 2.16
N GLU A 235 -4.50 -34.90 1.32
CA GLU A 235 -3.52 -34.02 0.68
C GLU A 235 -2.77 -33.18 1.72
N TRP A 236 -3.48 -32.66 2.72
CA TRP A 236 -2.87 -31.91 3.81
C TRP A 236 -1.92 -32.80 4.64
N GLN A 237 -2.32 -34.02 4.95
CA GLN A 237 -1.45 -34.95 5.68
C GLN A 237 -0.18 -35.27 4.89
N MET A 238 -0.26 -35.41 3.57
CA MET A 238 0.94 -35.57 2.73
C MET A 238 1.88 -34.35 2.82
N VAL A 239 1.32 -33.13 2.82
CA VAL A 239 2.11 -31.91 3.02
C VAL A 239 2.83 -31.94 4.38
N VAL A 240 2.10 -32.30 5.45
CA VAL A 240 2.64 -32.41 6.81
C VAL A 240 3.75 -33.46 6.90
N ASP A 241 3.59 -34.61 6.23
CA ASP A 241 4.59 -35.68 6.20
C ASP A 241 5.88 -35.25 5.49
N ILE A 242 5.77 -34.43 4.44
CA ILE A 242 6.90 -33.96 3.62
C ILE A 242 7.70 -32.86 4.31
N LEU A 243 7.03 -31.92 5.00
CA LEU A 243 7.64 -30.70 5.55
C LEU A 243 8.92 -30.90 6.37
N PRO A 244 9.03 -31.90 7.28
CA PRO A 244 10.25 -32.13 8.05
C PRO A 244 11.49 -32.44 7.20
N GLY A 245 11.31 -32.94 5.96
CA GLY A 245 12.40 -33.20 5.02
C GLY A 245 12.75 -32.02 4.11
N THR A 246 12.03 -30.90 4.22
CA THR A 246 12.20 -29.74 3.33
C THR A 246 13.03 -28.62 3.97
N ASP A 247 13.47 -27.67 3.15
CA ASP A 247 14.16 -26.50 3.65
C ASP A 247 13.22 -25.48 4.33
N ARG A 248 13.82 -24.53 5.05
CA ARG A 248 13.12 -23.43 5.70
C ARG A 248 12.25 -22.61 4.74
N SER A 249 12.73 -22.43 3.51
CA SER A 249 12.09 -21.58 2.51
C SER A 249 10.78 -22.18 2.01
N THR A 250 10.69 -23.51 2.03
CA THR A 250 9.50 -24.29 1.72
C THR A 250 8.41 -24.03 2.75
N ALA A 251 8.73 -24.18 4.05
CA ALA A 251 7.79 -23.85 5.13
C ALA A 251 7.34 -22.37 5.07
N TYR A 252 8.28 -21.46 4.82
CA TYR A 252 8.01 -20.03 4.68
C TYR A 252 7.06 -19.71 3.50
N SER A 253 7.22 -20.41 2.38
CA SER A 253 6.39 -20.28 1.18
C SER A 253 5.00 -20.90 1.40
N LEU A 254 4.92 -22.04 2.07
CA LEU A 254 3.66 -22.70 2.42
C LEU A 254 2.74 -21.78 3.21
N VAL A 255 3.23 -21.12 4.28
CA VAL A 255 2.40 -20.19 5.08
C VAL A 255 1.81 -19.09 4.22
N SER A 256 2.58 -18.53 3.28
CA SER A 256 2.06 -17.53 2.34
C SER A 256 1.04 -18.10 1.38
N LEU A 257 1.25 -19.30 0.84
CA LEU A 257 0.29 -19.92 -0.07
C LEU A 257 -1.04 -20.15 0.64
N LEU A 258 -1.01 -20.73 1.85
CA LEU A 258 -2.23 -20.95 2.63
C LEU A 258 -2.99 -19.64 2.87
N ILE A 259 -2.32 -18.58 3.33
CA ILE A 259 -2.95 -17.28 3.59
C ILE A 259 -3.50 -16.63 2.31
N ASN A 260 -2.78 -16.73 1.18
CA ASN A 260 -3.20 -16.10 -0.09
C ASN A 260 -4.36 -16.82 -0.79
N TYR A 261 -4.46 -18.13 -0.57
CA TYR A 261 -5.52 -18.98 -1.12
C TYR A 261 -6.62 -19.29 -0.09
N ALA A 262 -6.83 -18.39 0.89
CA ALA A 262 -7.99 -18.38 1.76
C ALA A 262 -9.06 -17.39 1.28
N GLN A 263 -10.30 -17.69 1.63
CA GLN A 263 -11.45 -16.82 1.40
C GLN A 263 -11.22 -15.45 2.07
N ILE A 264 -11.59 -14.38 1.40
CA ILE A 264 -11.57 -13.03 1.97
C ILE A 264 -12.87 -12.81 2.75
N ASP A 265 -12.74 -12.30 3.97
CA ASP A 265 -13.85 -12.11 4.93
C ASP A 265 -14.90 -11.09 4.46
N ASP A 266 -14.45 -10.01 3.81
CA ASP A 266 -15.30 -8.91 3.34
C ASP A 266 -15.64 -9.11 1.86
N ALA A 267 -16.52 -10.08 1.60
CA ALA A 267 -16.98 -10.37 0.25
C ALA A 267 -18.01 -9.35 -0.27
N GLU A 268 -18.45 -8.41 0.58
CA GLU A 268 -19.38 -7.35 0.18
C GLU A 268 -18.72 -6.44 -0.85
N GLY A 269 -19.39 -6.23 -1.98
CA GLY A 269 -18.87 -5.42 -3.09
C GLY A 269 -17.90 -6.14 -4.03
N LEU A 270 -17.59 -7.43 -3.81
CA LEU A 270 -16.88 -8.22 -4.81
C LEU A 270 -17.71 -8.37 -6.08
N SER A 271 -17.06 -8.27 -7.25
CA SER A 271 -17.69 -8.61 -8.52
C SER A 271 -18.07 -10.09 -8.53
N LYS A 272 -19.06 -10.47 -9.36
CA LYS A 272 -19.49 -11.87 -9.50
C LYS A 272 -18.30 -12.83 -9.75
N TYR A 273 -17.37 -12.43 -10.62
CA TYR A 273 -16.15 -13.19 -10.91
C TYR A 273 -15.24 -13.32 -9.68
N SER A 274 -15.06 -12.24 -8.91
CA SER A 274 -14.24 -12.25 -7.70
C SER A 274 -14.87 -13.10 -6.60
N LEU A 275 -16.19 -13.08 -6.48
CA LEU A 275 -16.94 -13.93 -5.56
C LEU A 275 -16.78 -15.42 -5.91
N GLU A 276 -16.90 -15.77 -7.20
CA GLU A 276 -16.73 -17.14 -7.68
C GLU A 276 -15.28 -17.63 -7.51
N SER A 277 -14.29 -16.74 -7.71
CA SER A 277 -12.90 -17.02 -7.35
C SER A 277 -12.71 -17.20 -5.84
N ASN A 278 -13.34 -16.35 -5.01
CA ASN A 278 -13.27 -16.45 -3.56
C ASN A 278 -13.85 -17.77 -3.05
N ASN A 279 -15.01 -18.18 -3.56
CA ASN A 279 -15.71 -19.39 -3.12
C ASN A 279 -14.93 -20.69 -3.39
N ARG A 280 -14.01 -20.69 -4.36
CA ARG A 280 -13.12 -21.83 -4.65
C ARG A 280 -11.96 -21.97 -3.66
N LYS A 281 -11.63 -20.91 -2.93
CA LYS A 281 -10.55 -20.88 -1.95
C LYS A 281 -10.92 -21.62 -0.66
N GLN A 282 -9.92 -21.99 0.13
CA GLN A 282 -10.14 -22.63 1.42
C GLN A 282 -10.85 -21.68 2.39
N THR A 283 -11.70 -22.23 3.25
CA THR A 283 -12.43 -21.48 4.28
C THR A 283 -11.47 -20.96 5.36
N GLN A 284 -11.93 -20.00 6.16
CA GLN A 284 -11.14 -19.51 7.31
C GLN A 284 -10.86 -20.62 8.34
N ASP A 285 -11.83 -21.52 8.57
CA ASP A 285 -11.65 -22.65 9.49
C ASP A 285 -10.58 -23.62 8.98
N ALA A 286 -10.61 -23.93 7.68
CA ALA A 286 -9.60 -24.78 7.05
C ALA A 286 -8.22 -24.13 7.05
N LEU A 287 -8.13 -22.80 6.87
CA LEU A 287 -6.87 -22.06 7.02
C LEU A 287 -6.37 -22.14 8.46
N LYS A 288 -7.25 -21.91 9.44
CA LYS A 288 -6.93 -21.93 10.86
C LYS A 288 -6.36 -23.27 11.29
N GLU A 289 -6.99 -24.38 10.91
CA GLU A 289 -6.51 -25.74 11.23
C GLU A 289 -5.11 -26.00 10.68
N LYS A 290 -4.85 -25.60 9.43
CA LYS A 290 -3.55 -25.79 8.78
C LYS A 290 -2.47 -24.93 9.42
N LEU A 291 -2.77 -23.66 9.69
CA LEU A 291 -1.84 -22.76 10.39
C LEU A 291 -1.59 -23.20 11.85
N ASP A 292 -2.58 -23.79 12.53
CA ASP A 292 -2.40 -24.36 13.86
C ASP A 292 -1.48 -25.58 13.82
N THR A 293 -1.68 -26.46 12.85
CA THR A 293 -0.81 -27.63 12.61
C THR A 293 0.65 -27.20 12.38
N LEU A 294 0.88 -26.20 11.52
CA LEU A 294 2.22 -25.69 11.25
C LEU A 294 2.86 -25.03 12.48
N PHE A 295 2.07 -24.36 13.32
CA PHE A 295 2.59 -23.79 14.56
C PHE A 295 3.05 -24.86 15.55
N GLU A 296 2.30 -25.96 15.68
CA GLU A 296 2.71 -27.09 16.53
C GLU A 296 3.98 -27.77 15.97
N LEU A 297 4.09 -27.93 14.64
CA LEU A 297 5.35 -28.41 14.04
C LEU A 297 6.53 -27.48 14.31
N ALA A 298 6.33 -26.16 14.30
CA ALA A 298 7.39 -25.20 14.64
C ALA A 298 7.79 -25.31 16.12
N LYS A 299 6.83 -25.53 17.03
CA LYS A 299 7.10 -25.74 18.47
C LYS A 299 7.83 -27.04 18.75
N ASP A 300 7.52 -28.08 18.00
CA ASP A 300 8.16 -29.40 18.11
C ASP A 300 9.52 -29.47 17.40
N ASP A 301 10.01 -28.37 16.83
CA ASP A 301 11.25 -28.33 16.04
C ASP A 301 11.21 -29.34 14.86
N ARG A 302 10.08 -29.37 14.14
CA ARG A 302 9.81 -30.27 13.01
C ARG A 302 9.44 -29.54 11.72
N LEU A 303 9.46 -28.21 11.71
CA LEU A 303 9.10 -27.41 10.55
C LEU A 303 10.34 -27.10 9.69
N GLY A 304 10.75 -28.11 8.91
CA GLY A 304 11.96 -28.12 8.08
C GLY A 304 13.02 -29.10 8.58
N MET A 305 14.12 -29.24 7.83
CA MET A 305 15.21 -30.18 8.13
C MET A 305 16.39 -29.55 8.90
N ASP A 306 17.34 -28.90 8.20
CA ASP A 306 18.62 -28.42 8.78
C ASP A 306 18.52 -27.00 9.40
N ASP A 307 17.77 -26.09 8.76
CA ASP A 307 17.49 -24.73 9.25
C ASP A 307 15.99 -24.59 9.50
N LYS A 308 15.55 -25.12 10.64
CA LYS A 308 14.13 -25.23 10.97
C LYS A 308 13.52 -23.88 11.26
N LEU A 309 12.26 -23.69 10.86
CA LEU A 309 11.53 -22.46 11.15
C LEU A 309 11.11 -22.43 12.61
N SER A 310 11.69 -21.53 13.39
CA SER A 310 11.35 -21.38 14.81
C SER A 310 9.92 -20.86 15.03
N PRO A 311 9.33 -21.05 16.22
CA PRO A 311 8.01 -20.50 16.55
C PRO A 311 7.89 -18.98 16.35
N SER A 312 8.95 -18.21 16.66
CA SER A 312 8.97 -16.77 16.45
C SER A 312 8.98 -16.40 14.96
N GLU A 313 9.80 -17.08 14.15
CA GLU A 313 9.86 -16.82 12.71
C GLU A 313 8.55 -17.20 12.02
N TYR A 314 7.93 -18.31 12.45
CA TYR A 314 6.59 -18.70 12.03
C TYR A 314 5.56 -17.61 12.37
N ALA A 315 5.54 -17.15 13.63
CA ALA A 315 4.65 -16.08 14.09
C ALA A 315 4.82 -14.82 13.24
N MET A 316 6.06 -14.41 12.99
CA MET A 316 6.36 -13.25 12.14
C MET A 316 5.86 -13.42 10.70
N ARG A 317 5.97 -14.62 10.14
CA ARG A 317 5.50 -14.92 8.79
C ARG A 317 3.99 -14.84 8.68
N VAL A 318 3.27 -15.37 9.67
CA VAL A 318 1.80 -15.29 9.75
C VAL A 318 1.37 -13.83 9.96
N LEU A 319 1.86 -13.18 11.01
CA LEU A 319 1.38 -11.86 11.45
C LEU A 319 1.81 -10.69 10.56
N THR A 320 2.76 -10.89 9.65
CA THR A 320 3.09 -9.90 8.62
C THR A 320 2.03 -9.86 7.50
N GLN A 321 1.32 -10.97 7.27
CA GLN A 321 0.37 -11.11 6.16
C GLN A 321 -1.09 -11.07 6.62
N LEU A 322 -1.40 -11.79 7.71
CA LEU A 322 -2.76 -12.00 8.20
C LEU A 322 -3.53 -10.69 8.41
N PRO A 323 -2.98 -9.62 9.04
CA PRO A 323 -3.70 -8.37 9.27
C PRO A 323 -4.26 -7.71 8.00
N ASN A 324 -3.62 -7.95 6.86
CA ASN A 324 -4.00 -7.35 5.58
C ASN A 324 -4.79 -8.29 4.66
N LYS A 325 -4.86 -9.59 4.99
CA LYS A 325 -5.42 -10.63 4.13
C LYS A 325 -6.64 -11.32 4.74
N ASN A 326 -6.58 -11.64 6.03
CA ASN A 326 -7.64 -12.31 6.79
C ASN A 326 -7.71 -11.65 8.17
N PHE A 327 -8.31 -10.46 8.21
CA PHE A 327 -8.33 -9.64 9.42
C PHE A 327 -9.03 -10.36 10.58
N LEU A 328 -10.10 -11.13 10.32
CA LEU A 328 -10.88 -11.78 11.36
C LEU A 328 -10.06 -12.80 12.18
N LEU A 329 -9.09 -13.48 11.56
CA LEU A 329 -8.20 -14.40 12.26
C LEU A 329 -7.06 -13.71 13.02
N THR A 330 -6.79 -12.44 12.72
CA THR A 330 -5.59 -11.75 13.22
C THR A 330 -5.57 -11.59 14.74
N PRO A 331 -6.66 -11.22 15.44
CA PRO A 331 -6.67 -11.12 16.89
C PRO A 331 -6.30 -12.44 17.59
N ASP A 332 -6.94 -13.53 17.21
CA ASP A 332 -6.70 -14.86 17.80
C ASP A 332 -5.24 -15.29 17.63
N TYR A 333 -4.71 -15.12 16.41
CA TYR A 333 -3.33 -15.48 16.10
C TYR A 333 -2.31 -14.59 16.80
N TYR A 334 -2.57 -13.28 16.90
CA TYR A 334 -1.71 -12.39 17.65
C TYR A 334 -1.65 -12.79 19.13
N GLN A 335 -2.81 -13.07 19.76
CA GLN A 335 -2.84 -13.51 21.16
C GLN A 335 -2.15 -14.86 21.36
N LYS A 336 -2.32 -15.81 20.43
CA LYS A 336 -1.68 -17.13 20.47
C LYS A 336 -0.15 -17.05 20.34
N MET A 337 0.36 -16.11 19.55
CA MET A 337 1.77 -16.07 19.14
C MET A 337 2.62 -15.01 19.85
N LYS A 338 2.01 -13.98 20.47
CA LYS A 338 2.77 -12.89 21.10
C LYS A 338 3.81 -13.36 22.13
N SER A 339 3.58 -14.50 22.81
CA SER A 339 4.48 -15.01 23.84
C SER A 339 5.78 -15.61 23.29
N VAL A 340 5.81 -16.03 22.03
CA VAL A 340 7.02 -16.57 21.37
C VAL A 340 7.81 -15.48 20.62
N MET A 341 7.28 -14.25 20.56
CA MET A 341 7.88 -13.15 19.82
C MET A 341 8.86 -12.35 20.67
N THR A 342 9.88 -11.78 20.02
CA THR A 342 10.80 -10.83 20.64
C THR A 342 10.30 -9.39 20.50
N ALA A 343 10.90 -8.46 21.25
CA ALA A 343 10.64 -7.03 21.07
C ALA A 343 10.93 -6.55 19.63
N ASP A 344 11.95 -7.12 18.97
CA ASP A 344 12.28 -6.79 17.58
C ASP A 344 11.20 -7.26 16.59
N ASP A 345 10.62 -8.43 16.86
CA ASP A 345 9.49 -8.98 16.10
C ASP A 345 8.28 -8.06 16.20
N HIS A 346 7.92 -7.64 17.41
CA HIS A 346 6.86 -6.65 17.61
C HIS A 346 7.13 -5.35 16.85
N ARG A 347 8.36 -4.82 16.87
CA ARG A 347 8.72 -3.63 16.09
C ARG A 347 8.54 -3.82 14.58
N LYS A 348 8.92 -4.96 14.03
CA LYS A 348 8.76 -5.26 12.60
C LYS A 348 7.28 -5.32 12.16
N LEU A 349 6.38 -5.68 13.07
CA LEU A 349 4.93 -5.76 12.79
C LEU A 349 4.18 -4.42 12.79
N ILE A 350 4.83 -3.31 13.15
CA ILE A 350 4.14 -2.01 13.26
C ILE A 350 3.51 -1.59 11.93
N LYS A 351 4.17 -1.89 10.81
CA LYS A 351 3.68 -1.57 9.47
C LYS A 351 2.45 -2.42 9.10
N PRO A 352 2.48 -3.77 9.17
CA PRO A 352 1.30 -4.61 8.95
C PRO A 352 0.08 -4.19 9.77
N PHE A 353 0.25 -3.97 11.09
CA PHE A 353 -0.83 -3.62 12.00
C PHE A 353 -1.37 -2.21 11.76
N SER A 354 -0.49 -1.22 11.56
CA SER A 354 -0.92 0.14 11.20
C SER A 354 -1.64 0.15 9.86
N SER A 355 -1.14 -0.60 8.86
CA SER A 355 -1.78 -0.74 7.55
C SER A 355 -3.19 -1.32 7.68
N ALA A 356 -3.35 -2.41 8.44
CA ALA A 356 -4.65 -3.04 8.68
C ALA A 356 -5.65 -2.05 9.29
N LEU A 357 -5.27 -1.35 10.37
CA LEU A 357 -6.11 -0.32 11.01
C LEU A 357 -6.51 0.78 10.02
N THR A 358 -5.60 1.21 9.16
CA THR A 358 -5.91 2.29 8.20
C THR A 358 -6.75 1.85 7.00
N LYS A 359 -6.78 0.55 6.68
CA LYS A 359 -7.64 -0.02 5.63
C LYS A 359 -9.05 -0.24 6.15
N ARG A 360 -9.15 -0.75 7.37
CA ARG A 360 -10.41 -1.09 8.03
C ARG A 360 -10.49 -0.31 9.33
N LEU A 361 -11.01 0.92 9.25
CA LEU A 361 -11.05 1.82 10.39
C LEU A 361 -12.37 1.61 11.16
N ASP A 362 -12.46 0.47 11.84
CA ASP A 362 -13.58 0.05 12.68
C ASP A 362 -13.11 -0.36 14.10
N ASP A 363 -14.07 -0.60 15.00
CA ASP A 363 -13.75 -0.90 16.41
C ASP A 363 -12.89 -2.17 16.57
N PRO A 364 -13.20 -3.32 15.92
CA PRO A 364 -12.33 -4.50 16.00
C PRO A 364 -10.87 -4.24 15.61
N SER A 365 -10.65 -3.47 14.53
CA SER A 365 -9.30 -3.14 14.07
C SER A 365 -8.57 -2.20 15.03
N LEU A 366 -9.29 -1.27 15.62
CA LEU A 366 -8.76 -0.41 16.68
C LEU A 366 -8.37 -1.23 17.90
N GLN A 367 -9.26 -2.07 18.44
CA GLN A 367 -8.97 -2.88 19.63
C GLN A 367 -7.76 -3.80 19.41
N LEU A 368 -7.67 -4.42 18.24
CA LEU A 368 -6.49 -5.21 17.87
C LEU A 368 -5.22 -4.36 17.92
N PHE A 369 -5.23 -3.19 17.27
CA PHE A 369 -4.06 -2.31 17.24
C PHE A 369 -3.65 -1.84 18.63
N LEU A 370 -4.62 -1.48 19.49
CA LEU A 370 -4.36 -1.06 20.86
C LEU A 370 -3.72 -2.19 21.68
N SER A 371 -4.25 -3.41 21.58
CA SER A 371 -3.65 -4.59 22.25
C SER A 371 -2.24 -4.91 21.77
N TYR A 372 -1.96 -4.63 20.48
CA TYR A 372 -0.63 -4.78 19.93
C TYR A 372 0.32 -3.67 20.40
N PHE A 373 -0.15 -2.44 20.46
CA PHE A 373 0.61 -1.27 20.87
C PHE A 373 1.13 -1.38 22.31
N GLU A 374 0.41 -2.05 23.20
CA GLU A 374 0.86 -2.35 24.57
C GLU A 374 2.19 -3.12 24.60
N GLN A 375 2.44 -4.00 23.62
CA GLN A 375 3.67 -4.80 23.53
C GLN A 375 4.81 -4.08 22.80
N LEU A 376 4.53 -2.93 22.19
CA LEU A 376 5.49 -2.22 21.35
C LEU A 376 6.47 -1.39 22.19
N GLU A 377 7.78 -1.57 21.98
CA GLU A 377 8.78 -0.67 22.53
C GLU A 377 8.88 0.63 21.72
N SER A 378 9.15 1.75 22.40
CA SER A 378 9.34 3.04 21.74
C SER A 378 10.72 3.10 21.07
N ASP A 379 10.77 3.37 19.77
CA ASP A 379 12.01 3.65 19.05
C ASP A 379 11.79 4.62 17.87
N LYS A 380 12.87 4.96 17.15
CA LYS A 380 12.81 5.88 16.00
C LYS A 380 11.98 5.35 14.82
N ASN A 381 11.98 4.05 14.57
CA ASN A 381 11.23 3.44 13.47
C ASN A 381 9.74 3.38 13.78
N VAL A 382 9.39 2.99 15.01
CA VAL A 382 8.04 3.04 15.57
C VAL A 382 7.52 4.48 15.51
N ALA A 383 8.30 5.46 15.99
CA ALA A 383 7.92 6.87 15.92
C ALA A 383 7.62 7.33 14.49
N ARG A 384 8.42 6.91 13.50
CA ARG A 384 8.17 7.22 12.09
C ARG A 384 6.86 6.64 11.58
N THR A 385 6.56 5.37 11.87
CA THR A 385 5.31 4.74 11.43
C THR A 385 4.11 5.33 12.16
N MET A 386 4.21 5.53 13.47
CA MET A 386 3.18 6.15 14.30
C MET A 386 2.86 7.58 13.88
N HIS A 387 3.87 8.35 13.45
CA HIS A 387 3.66 9.70 12.92
C HIS A 387 2.67 9.71 11.74
N GLY A 388 2.88 8.82 10.75
CA GLY A 388 1.98 8.71 9.60
C GLY A 388 0.55 8.29 10.00
N LEU A 389 0.44 7.36 10.95
CA LEU A 389 -0.86 6.92 11.48
C LEU A 389 -1.60 8.05 12.21
N ILE A 390 -0.93 8.71 13.16
CA ILE A 390 -1.50 9.79 13.97
C ILE A 390 -1.89 10.98 13.09
N GLN A 391 -1.06 11.37 12.13
CA GLN A 391 -1.40 12.44 11.20
C GLN A 391 -2.61 12.12 10.33
N ARG A 392 -2.75 10.86 9.89
CA ARG A 392 -3.92 10.43 9.12
C ARG A 392 -5.18 10.48 9.99
N LEU A 393 -5.12 9.91 11.20
CA LEU A 393 -6.24 9.94 12.14
C LEU A 393 -6.62 11.36 12.54
N ASP A 394 -5.66 12.23 12.88
CA ASP A 394 -5.92 13.64 13.25
C ASP A 394 -6.54 14.44 12.11
N ARG A 395 -6.07 14.25 10.87
CA ARG A 395 -6.63 14.91 9.69
C ARG A 395 -8.07 14.48 9.45
N GLU A 396 -8.35 13.19 9.51
CA GLU A 396 -9.69 12.66 9.28
C GLU A 396 -10.65 12.99 10.43
N ALA A 397 -10.17 12.97 11.68
CA ALA A 397 -10.93 13.33 12.88
C ALA A 397 -11.45 14.78 12.85
N ARG A 398 -10.76 15.69 12.15
CA ARG A 398 -11.16 17.09 12.00
C ARG A 398 -12.36 17.29 11.05
N LYS A 399 -12.75 16.27 10.27
CA LYS A 399 -13.94 16.34 9.42
C LYS A 399 -15.21 16.12 10.26
N GLN A 400 -16.27 16.89 9.99
CA GLN A 400 -17.49 16.92 10.83
C GLN A 400 -18.22 15.57 10.90
N GLU A 401 -18.11 14.74 9.87
CA GLU A 401 -18.84 13.45 9.77
C GLU A 401 -18.06 12.26 10.36
N ASN A 402 -16.82 12.46 10.81
CA ASN A 402 -15.89 11.39 11.17
C ASN A 402 -15.78 11.16 12.68
N ASP A 403 -16.88 10.69 13.30
CA ASP A 403 -16.92 10.45 14.75
C ASP A 403 -16.02 9.27 15.16
N PHE A 404 -15.94 8.20 14.36
CA PHE A 404 -15.09 7.04 14.67
C PHE A 404 -13.60 7.40 14.72
N GLN A 405 -13.11 8.19 13.75
CA GLN A 405 -11.72 8.63 13.66
C GLN A 405 -11.31 9.44 14.88
N ARG A 406 -12.21 10.28 15.39
CA ARG A 406 -11.99 11.03 16.65
C ARG A 406 -11.84 10.07 17.81
N VAL A 407 -12.74 9.10 17.96
CA VAL A 407 -12.68 8.07 19.01
C VAL A 407 -11.39 7.26 18.90
N ALA A 408 -11.04 6.82 17.70
CA ALA A 408 -9.82 6.06 17.43
C ALA A 408 -8.55 6.83 17.81
N LEU A 409 -8.47 8.11 17.44
CA LEU A 409 -7.34 8.96 17.82
C LEU A 409 -7.28 9.14 19.34
N VAL A 410 -8.40 9.43 20.01
CA VAL A 410 -8.43 9.59 21.47
C VAL A 410 -7.98 8.32 22.18
N ASN A 411 -8.52 7.16 21.79
CA ASN A 411 -8.15 5.87 22.39
C ASN A 411 -6.67 5.54 22.15
N LEU A 412 -6.16 5.78 20.93
CA LEU A 412 -4.75 5.58 20.62
C LEU A 412 -3.84 6.47 21.47
N MET A 413 -4.21 7.73 21.67
CA MET A 413 -3.41 8.66 22.47
C MET A 413 -3.50 8.38 23.98
N ALA A 414 -4.54 7.66 24.43
CA ALA A 414 -4.81 7.37 25.83
C ALA A 414 -4.32 5.99 26.31
N VAL A 415 -4.11 5.02 25.41
CA VAL A 415 -3.79 3.62 25.77
C VAL A 415 -2.56 3.49 26.68
N ASP A 416 -1.49 4.20 26.34
CA ASP A 416 -0.28 4.32 27.16
C ASP A 416 0.30 5.71 26.92
N LYS A 417 -0.07 6.65 27.79
CA LYS A 417 0.31 8.05 27.67
C LYS A 417 1.83 8.27 27.77
N VAL A 418 2.54 7.46 28.57
CA VAL A 418 3.99 7.61 28.74
C VAL A 418 4.69 7.16 27.47
N LYS A 419 4.36 5.98 26.95
CA LYS A 419 4.90 5.48 25.69
C LYS A 419 4.54 6.39 24.52
N MET A 420 3.31 6.91 24.47
CA MET A 420 2.91 7.87 23.44
C MET A 420 3.74 9.14 23.51
N SER A 421 4.05 9.64 24.71
CA SER A 421 4.93 10.79 24.90
C SER A 421 6.33 10.55 24.34
N GLU A 422 6.93 9.39 24.63
CA GLU A 422 8.24 9.01 24.09
C GLU A 422 8.22 8.94 22.56
N ILE A 423 7.18 8.33 21.98
CA ILE A 423 6.97 8.23 20.54
C ILE A 423 6.89 9.63 19.92
N LEU A 424 6.07 10.53 20.47
CA LEU A 424 5.92 11.91 19.97
C LEU A 424 7.23 12.71 20.06
N LEU A 425 7.97 12.57 21.16
CA LEU A 425 9.28 13.22 21.32
C LEU A 425 10.25 12.75 20.22
N ALA A 426 10.25 11.45 19.91
CA ALA A 426 11.09 10.85 18.88
C ALA A 426 10.64 11.14 17.44
N MET A 427 9.43 11.65 17.20
CA MET A 427 8.94 11.98 15.85
C MET A 427 9.76 13.09 15.19
N THR A 428 10.00 12.98 13.88
CA THR A 428 10.59 14.06 13.09
C THR A 428 9.48 14.94 12.51
N THR A 429 8.85 15.77 13.35
CA THR A 429 7.91 16.83 12.93
C THR A 429 8.22 18.16 13.66
N ASN A 430 7.56 19.23 13.24
CA ASN A 430 7.73 20.56 13.83
C ASN A 430 7.30 20.56 15.30
N GLN A 431 8.02 21.32 16.15
CA GLN A 431 7.80 21.33 17.59
C GLN A 431 6.38 21.79 17.97
N ARG A 432 5.82 22.74 17.21
CA ARG A 432 4.48 23.28 17.46
C ARG A 432 3.38 22.22 17.31
N GLU A 433 3.47 21.35 16.33
CA GLU A 433 2.54 20.23 16.12
C GLU A 433 2.66 19.20 17.25
N LYS A 434 3.89 18.89 17.69
CA LYS A 434 4.11 18.02 18.86
C LYS A 434 3.45 18.61 20.10
N ASP A 435 3.75 19.86 20.42
CA ASP A 435 3.20 20.56 21.58
C ASP A 435 1.67 20.54 21.55
N LEU A 436 1.05 20.77 20.39
CA LEU A 436 -0.40 20.69 20.24
C LEU A 436 -0.95 19.28 20.50
N TRP A 437 -0.24 18.21 20.16
CA TRP A 437 -0.65 16.85 20.53
C TRP A 437 -0.48 16.60 22.03
N PHE A 438 0.66 16.99 22.61
CA PHE A 438 0.89 16.89 24.05
C PHE A 438 -0.19 17.61 24.86
N ILE A 439 -0.52 18.84 24.45
CA ILE A 439 -1.54 19.64 25.11
C ILE A 439 -2.91 18.99 24.91
N ARG A 440 -3.37 18.76 23.67
CA ARG A 440 -4.73 18.28 23.40
C ARG A 440 -5.07 16.96 24.09
N PHE A 441 -4.11 16.04 24.18
CA PHE A 441 -4.32 14.71 24.76
C PHE A 441 -3.83 14.59 26.21
N ASP A 442 -3.39 15.70 26.81
CA ASP A 442 -2.93 15.76 28.20
C ASP A 442 -1.87 14.67 28.49
N LEU A 443 -0.80 14.70 27.69
CA LEU A 443 0.27 13.72 27.76
C LEU A 443 1.38 14.17 28.74
N PRO A 444 1.96 13.25 29.51
CA PRO A 444 3.02 13.56 30.47
C PRO A 444 4.30 14.04 29.77
N ASN A 445 5.20 14.67 30.53
CA ASN A 445 6.50 15.13 30.02
C ASN A 445 6.41 16.07 28.80
N SER A 446 5.29 16.79 28.67
CA SER A 446 5.10 17.79 27.62
C SER A 446 6.19 18.86 27.66
N PRO A 447 6.88 19.12 26.53
CA PRO A 447 7.81 20.25 26.42
C PRO A 447 7.11 21.60 26.23
N ALA A 448 5.79 21.60 26.03
CA ALA A 448 5.01 22.82 25.82
C ALA A 448 4.91 23.66 27.11
N CYS A 449 4.68 24.97 26.95
CA CYS A 449 4.44 25.85 28.10
C CYS A 449 3.21 25.37 28.90
N ARG A 450 3.27 25.50 30.23
CA ARG A 450 2.10 25.37 31.10
C ARG A 450 1.14 26.53 30.89
N VAL A 451 -0.12 26.37 31.29
CA VAL A 451 -1.20 27.37 31.07
C VAL A 451 -0.76 28.77 31.50
N GLU A 452 -0.17 28.94 32.68
CA GLU A 452 0.26 30.24 33.22
C GLU A 452 1.38 30.86 32.38
N ALA A 453 2.34 30.04 31.96
CA ALA A 453 3.45 30.48 31.11
C ALA A 453 2.94 30.86 29.70
N CYS A 454 2.06 30.06 29.10
CA CYS A 454 1.44 30.41 27.82
C CYS A 454 0.62 31.70 27.94
N ALA A 455 -0.13 31.89 29.04
CA ALA A 455 -0.91 33.10 29.26
C ALA A 455 -0.02 34.35 29.38
N ALA A 456 1.16 34.25 30.00
CA ALA A 456 2.14 35.34 30.02
C ALA A 456 2.67 35.66 28.62
N MET A 457 2.94 34.64 27.80
CA MET A 457 3.43 34.78 26.42
C MET A 457 2.45 35.49 25.47
N LEU A 458 1.16 35.63 25.82
CA LEU A 458 0.22 36.49 25.09
C LEU A 458 0.66 37.96 25.01
N PHE A 459 1.56 38.38 25.90
CA PHE A 459 2.08 39.75 26.00
C PHE A 459 3.56 39.87 25.59
N ASP A 460 4.11 38.83 24.94
CA ASP A 460 5.48 38.86 24.40
C ASP A 460 5.63 39.96 23.33
N GLN A 461 6.86 40.40 23.04
CA GLN A 461 7.11 41.38 21.98
C GLN A 461 6.92 40.77 20.58
N ASP A 462 7.22 39.48 20.41
CA ASP A 462 7.08 38.77 19.15
C ASP A 462 5.63 38.31 18.92
N LYS A 463 5.05 38.78 17.80
CA LYS A 463 3.70 38.42 17.38
C LYS A 463 3.54 36.92 17.11
N ARG A 464 4.59 36.21 16.69
CA ARG A 464 4.51 34.75 16.45
C ARG A 464 4.38 34.00 17.77
N THR A 465 5.16 34.38 18.78
CA THR A 465 5.04 33.87 20.16
C THR A 465 3.64 34.09 20.73
N GLN A 466 3.07 35.29 20.56
CA GLN A 466 1.70 35.58 21.02
C GLN A 466 0.64 34.68 20.35
N GLN A 467 0.77 34.46 19.04
CA GLN A 467 -0.12 33.60 18.28
C GLN A 467 -0.02 32.14 18.73
N GLN A 468 1.21 31.63 18.90
CA GLN A 468 1.47 30.28 19.39
C GLN A 468 0.87 30.07 20.79
N ALA A 469 1.05 31.05 21.68
CA ALA A 469 0.47 31.02 23.02
C ALA A 469 -1.06 30.93 23.00
N ALA A 470 -1.73 31.69 22.14
CA ALA A 470 -3.18 31.64 22.00
C ALA A 470 -3.67 30.29 21.48
N GLU A 471 -2.96 29.69 20.52
CA GLU A 471 -3.27 28.34 20.03
C GLU A 471 -3.07 27.26 21.09
N TYR A 472 -2.04 27.39 21.92
CA TYR A 472 -1.78 26.43 22.99
C TYR A 472 -2.86 26.52 24.07
N LEU A 473 -3.24 27.74 24.46
CA LEU A 473 -4.37 27.96 25.36
C LEU A 473 -5.68 27.41 24.78
N GLU A 474 -5.91 27.54 23.47
CA GLU A 474 -7.08 26.91 22.84
C GLU A 474 -7.03 25.39 22.94
N ALA A 475 -5.86 24.79 22.65
CA ALA A 475 -5.64 23.35 22.73
C ALA A 475 -5.77 22.79 24.15
N TYR A 476 -5.49 23.60 25.18
CA TYR A 476 -5.71 23.21 26.57
C TYR A 476 -7.19 22.96 26.88
N GLY A 477 -8.10 23.55 26.12
CA GLY A 477 -9.54 23.39 26.32
C GLY A 477 -10.00 24.06 27.62
N ASP A 478 -10.80 23.35 28.41
CA ASP A 478 -11.28 23.80 29.72
C ASP A 478 -10.15 23.99 30.75
N ARG A 479 -9.06 23.21 30.65
CA ARG A 479 -7.85 23.35 31.49
C ARG A 479 -7.19 24.73 31.38
N ALA A 480 -7.51 25.52 30.36
CA ALA A 480 -7.02 26.90 30.23
C ALA A 480 -7.72 27.90 31.16
N LYS A 481 -8.68 27.47 32.01
CA LYS A 481 -9.44 28.36 32.91
C LYS A 481 -8.56 29.32 33.75
N PRO A 482 -7.41 28.92 34.30
CA PRO A 482 -6.54 29.84 35.04
C PRO A 482 -6.03 31.04 34.22
N ALA A 483 -6.07 30.97 32.89
CA ALA A 483 -5.64 32.04 32.00
C ALA A 483 -6.75 33.08 31.69
N GLU A 484 -7.98 32.92 32.19
CA GLU A 484 -9.15 33.74 31.80
C GLU A 484 -8.86 35.25 31.86
N ASP A 485 -8.34 35.76 32.98
CA ASP A 485 -8.09 37.20 33.16
C ASP A 485 -7.08 37.75 32.15
N LEU A 486 -6.04 36.98 31.84
CA LEU A 486 -5.01 37.36 30.87
C LEU A 486 -5.54 37.28 29.44
N VAL A 487 -6.39 36.30 29.13
CA VAL A 487 -7.09 36.19 27.84
C VAL A 487 -8.02 37.39 27.64
N ILE A 488 -8.85 37.73 28.63
CA ILE A 488 -9.74 38.92 28.61
C ILE A 488 -8.92 40.20 28.42
N LYS A 489 -7.84 40.37 29.19
CA LYS A 489 -6.95 41.53 29.10
C LYS A 489 -6.32 41.65 27.72
N LYS A 490 -5.84 40.54 27.15
CA LYS A 490 -5.24 40.54 25.80
C LYS A 490 -6.27 40.87 24.74
N LEU A 491 -7.44 40.23 24.77
CA LEU A 491 -8.50 40.44 23.78
C LEU A 491 -9.07 41.86 23.86
N THR A 492 -9.12 42.47 25.05
CA THR A 492 -9.49 43.88 25.23
C THR A 492 -8.47 44.82 24.57
N ARG A 493 -7.17 44.54 24.68
CA ARG A 493 -6.13 45.30 23.96
C ARG A 493 -6.25 45.14 22.45
N VAL A 494 -6.55 43.92 21.97
CA VAL A 494 -6.80 43.66 20.54
C VAL A 494 -8.01 44.45 20.04
N ARG A 495 -9.11 44.45 20.79
CA ARG A 495 -10.32 45.24 20.48
C ARG A 495 -10.06 46.74 20.37
N ALA A 496 -9.09 47.26 21.12
CA ALA A 496 -8.71 48.68 21.12
C ALA A 496 -7.83 49.08 19.92
N LEU A 497 -7.29 48.12 19.16
CA LEU A 497 -6.57 48.40 17.92
C LEU A 497 -7.53 48.91 16.86
N THR A 498 -7.01 49.63 15.85
CA THR A 498 -7.84 50.02 14.72
C THR A 498 -8.36 48.77 13.99
N LYS A 499 -9.57 48.86 13.42
CA LYS A 499 -10.20 47.74 12.71
C LYS A 499 -9.26 47.10 11.67
N PHE A 500 -8.49 47.89 10.92
CA PHE A 500 -7.57 47.38 9.91
C PHE A 500 -6.32 46.65 10.45
N GLU A 501 -6.06 46.75 11.75
CA GLU A 501 -4.90 46.15 12.43
C GLU A 501 -5.26 44.89 13.23
N GLU A 502 -6.52 44.43 13.17
CA GLU A 502 -6.99 43.28 13.94
C GLU A 502 -6.24 42.00 13.52
N PRO A 503 -5.44 41.39 14.42
CA PRO A 503 -4.77 40.12 14.13
C PRO A 503 -5.78 38.96 14.12
N ARG A 504 -6.29 38.62 12.93
CA ARG A 504 -7.38 37.63 12.74
C ARG A 504 -7.25 36.33 13.53
N TYR A 505 -6.05 35.74 13.53
CA TYR A 505 -5.82 34.42 14.13
C TYR A 505 -5.91 34.52 15.64
N ILE A 506 -5.12 35.39 16.27
CA ILE A 506 -5.11 35.52 17.73
C ILE A 506 -6.48 35.94 18.27
N THR A 507 -7.23 36.81 17.56
CA THR A 507 -8.61 37.13 17.98
C THR A 507 -9.47 35.87 18.01
N SER A 508 -9.45 35.09 16.92
CA SER A 508 -10.24 33.88 16.79
C SER A 508 -9.89 32.84 17.87
N ASN A 509 -8.59 32.62 18.13
CA ASN A 509 -8.12 31.71 19.18
C ASN A 509 -8.58 32.19 20.56
N LEU A 510 -8.42 33.48 20.90
CA LEU A 510 -8.79 34.00 22.22
C LEU A 510 -10.29 33.94 22.48
N ILE A 511 -11.13 34.20 21.48
CA ILE A 511 -12.59 34.03 21.60
C ILE A 511 -12.93 32.54 21.79
N GLN A 512 -12.28 31.64 21.03
CA GLN A 512 -12.46 30.20 21.19
C GLN A 512 -12.03 29.71 22.59
N VAL A 513 -10.94 30.26 23.15
CA VAL A 513 -10.49 29.98 24.53
C VAL A 513 -11.58 30.37 25.53
N LEU A 514 -12.11 31.59 25.46
CA LEU A 514 -13.21 32.03 26.35
C LEU A 514 -14.42 31.09 26.28
N GLY A 515 -14.77 30.63 25.07
CA GLY A 515 -15.83 29.65 24.88
C GLY A 515 -15.51 28.26 25.43
N ASN A 516 -14.27 27.78 25.30
CA ASN A 516 -13.82 26.48 25.80
C ASN A 516 -13.77 26.42 27.32
N ILE A 517 -13.31 27.49 27.98
CA ILE A 517 -13.25 27.58 29.45
C ILE A 517 -14.58 27.99 30.11
N ASN A 518 -15.65 28.08 29.30
CA ASN A 518 -16.98 28.50 29.75
C ASN A 518 -16.91 29.80 30.56
N ALA A 519 -16.22 30.82 30.02
CA ALA A 519 -16.10 32.12 30.66
C ALA A 519 -17.49 32.74 30.85
N SER A 520 -17.73 33.28 32.05
CA SER A 520 -19.05 33.75 32.45
C SER A 520 -19.06 35.17 33.03
N SER A 521 -17.90 35.83 33.06
CA SER A 521 -17.84 37.23 33.45
C SER A 521 -18.50 38.11 32.38
N THR A 522 -19.10 39.23 32.80
CA THR A 522 -19.68 40.22 31.88
C THR A 522 -18.66 40.68 30.83
N ALA A 523 -17.41 40.92 31.25
CA ALA A 523 -16.32 41.30 30.36
C ALA A 523 -16.02 40.24 29.29
N ALA A 524 -16.07 38.95 29.63
CA ALA A 524 -15.90 37.88 28.65
C ALA A 524 -17.07 37.84 27.65
N TYR A 525 -18.32 37.98 28.13
CA TYR A 525 -19.50 38.05 27.26
C TYR A 525 -19.44 39.24 26.32
N GLU A 526 -19.04 40.42 26.79
CA GLU A 526 -18.89 41.61 25.94
C GLU A 526 -17.89 41.38 24.80
N LEU A 527 -16.76 40.72 25.09
CA LEU A 527 -15.73 40.43 24.08
C LEU A 527 -16.18 39.36 23.09
N MET A 528 -16.89 38.32 23.54
CA MET A 528 -17.46 37.30 22.65
C MET A 528 -18.57 37.87 21.75
N VAL A 529 -19.43 38.74 22.28
CA VAL A 529 -20.46 39.46 21.52
C VAL A 529 -19.83 40.43 20.53
N TRP A 530 -18.76 41.15 20.93
CA TRP A 530 -17.99 42.01 20.03
C TRP A 530 -17.47 41.25 18.80
N GLY A 531 -17.00 40.00 18.99
CA GLY A 531 -16.52 39.14 17.90
C GLY A 531 -17.56 38.82 16.81
N LEU A 532 -18.87 38.88 17.13
CA LEU A 532 -19.94 38.73 16.12
C LEU A 532 -19.90 39.83 15.06
N GLY A 533 -19.36 41.01 15.41
CA GLY A 533 -19.10 42.12 14.49
C GLY A 533 -17.67 42.17 13.95
N GLY A 534 -16.87 41.12 14.14
CA GLY A 534 -15.49 41.03 13.66
C GLY A 534 -15.38 41.21 12.15
N ILE A 535 -14.19 41.55 11.65
CA ILE A 535 -14.00 41.91 10.23
C ILE A 535 -13.87 40.66 9.36
N THR A 536 -13.16 39.66 9.88
CA THR A 536 -12.87 38.43 9.15
C THR A 536 -13.94 37.39 9.38
N LYS A 537 -14.16 36.55 8.36
CA LYS A 537 -15.15 35.46 8.45
C LYS A 537 -14.78 34.47 9.57
N GLU A 538 -13.50 34.23 9.78
CA GLU A 538 -12.99 33.33 10.82
C GLU A 538 -13.40 33.78 12.22
N VAL A 539 -13.21 35.06 12.55
CA VAL A 539 -13.60 35.64 13.85
C VAL A 539 -15.12 35.60 14.00
N GLN A 540 -15.87 35.95 12.95
CA GLN A 540 -17.33 35.91 12.96
C GLN A 540 -17.86 34.50 13.21
N ASP A 541 -17.32 33.49 12.51
CA ASP A 541 -17.79 32.11 12.58
C ASP A 541 -17.44 31.46 13.92
N VAL A 542 -16.24 31.71 14.47
CA VAL A 542 -15.87 31.29 15.83
C VAL A 542 -16.82 31.92 16.85
N SER A 543 -17.07 33.23 16.74
CA SER A 543 -17.92 33.95 17.69
C SER A 543 -19.35 33.44 17.67
N VAL A 544 -19.93 33.18 16.48
CA VAL A 544 -21.26 32.57 16.35
C VAL A 544 -21.29 31.20 17.04
N ARG A 545 -20.33 30.31 16.75
CA ARG A 545 -20.28 28.97 17.37
C ARG A 545 -20.16 29.04 18.90
N VAL A 546 -19.28 29.90 19.40
CA VAL A 546 -19.08 30.10 20.85
C VAL A 546 -20.35 30.65 21.49
N MET A 547 -20.95 31.69 20.92
CA MET A 547 -22.14 32.32 21.47
C MET A 547 -23.38 31.43 21.42
N THR A 548 -23.54 30.60 20.39
CA THR A 548 -24.58 29.55 20.35
C THR A 548 -24.41 28.54 21.50
N ARG A 549 -23.17 28.18 21.86
CA ARG A 549 -22.90 27.28 23.00
C ARG A 549 -23.14 27.94 24.35
N VAL A 550 -22.70 29.19 24.52
CA VAL A 550 -22.92 29.99 25.73
C VAL A 550 -24.43 30.19 25.97
N GLY A 551 -25.17 30.42 24.89
CA GLY A 551 -26.62 30.52 24.90
C GLY A 551 -27.14 31.70 25.72
N ALA A 552 -28.28 31.50 26.37
CA ALA A 552 -29.03 32.54 27.04
C ALA A 552 -28.31 33.26 28.19
N LYS A 553 -27.23 32.68 28.73
CA LYS A 553 -26.43 33.30 29.80
C LYS A 553 -25.85 34.67 29.41
N ALA A 554 -25.59 34.88 28.12
CA ALA A 554 -25.08 36.14 27.59
C ALA A 554 -26.18 37.07 27.03
N LEU A 555 -27.47 36.72 27.19
CA LEU A 555 -28.59 37.50 26.65
C LEU A 555 -28.59 38.97 27.11
N PRO A 556 -28.38 39.30 28.40
CA PRO A 556 -28.36 40.70 28.82
C PRO A 556 -27.30 41.54 28.07
N VAL A 557 -26.12 40.96 27.88
CA VAL A 557 -25.01 41.62 27.16
C VAL A 557 -25.31 41.74 25.66
N MET A 558 -25.96 40.73 25.06
CA MET A 558 -26.41 40.81 23.66
C MET A 558 -27.45 41.90 23.44
N ILE A 559 -28.41 42.05 24.35
CA ILE A 559 -29.44 43.11 24.30
C ILE A 559 -28.78 44.48 24.38
N GLU A 560 -27.83 44.67 25.30
CA GLU A 560 -27.14 45.95 25.46
C GLU A 560 -26.26 46.31 24.25
N ALA A 561 -25.61 45.31 23.64
CA ALA A 561 -24.73 45.51 22.50
C ALA A 561 -25.49 45.77 21.18
N TYR A 562 -26.70 45.21 21.02
CA TYR A 562 -27.48 45.25 19.79
C TYR A 562 -27.64 46.66 19.16
N PRO A 563 -28.11 47.70 19.89
CA PRO A 563 -28.30 49.02 19.29
C PRO A 563 -27.00 49.69 18.84
N LYS A 564 -25.86 49.28 19.42
CA LYS A 564 -24.52 49.81 19.12
C LYS A 564 -23.83 49.05 17.96
N ALA A 565 -24.38 47.91 17.54
CA ALA A 565 -23.78 47.01 16.57
C ALA A 565 -24.09 47.40 15.11
N SER A 566 -23.24 46.99 14.17
CA SER A 566 -23.53 47.13 12.73
C SER A 566 -24.71 46.23 12.33
N GLN A 567 -25.40 46.53 11.23
CA GLN A 567 -26.53 45.70 10.75
C GLN A 567 -26.15 44.22 10.56
N SER A 568 -24.93 43.94 10.06
CA SER A 568 -24.43 42.57 9.94
C SER A 568 -24.25 41.86 11.29
N ALA A 569 -23.74 42.58 12.30
CA ALA A 569 -23.57 42.07 13.66
C ALA A 569 -24.91 41.92 14.39
N GLN A 570 -25.83 42.88 14.23
CA GLN A 570 -27.22 42.80 14.71
C GLN A 570 -27.89 41.52 14.20
N ARG A 571 -27.76 41.23 12.90
CA ARG A 571 -28.29 39.98 12.32
C ARG A 571 -27.70 38.74 12.99
N ARG A 572 -26.37 38.69 13.21
CA ARG A 572 -25.73 37.55 13.87
C ARG A 572 -26.15 37.41 15.34
N ILE A 573 -26.35 38.52 16.06
CA ILE A 573 -26.90 38.51 17.43
C ILE A 573 -28.30 37.88 17.43
N ILE A 574 -29.18 38.33 16.54
CA ILE A 574 -30.54 37.76 16.40
C ILE A 574 -30.48 36.26 16.10
N ASN A 575 -29.65 35.86 15.13
CA ASN A 575 -29.50 34.45 14.76
C ASN A 575 -29.01 33.60 15.94
N VAL A 576 -28.03 34.09 16.71
CA VAL A 576 -27.56 33.41 17.93
C VAL A 576 -28.69 33.27 18.95
N ILE A 577 -29.46 34.33 19.20
CA ILE A 577 -30.60 34.29 20.12
C ILE A 577 -31.63 33.23 19.68
N GLY A 578 -31.89 33.12 18.38
CA GLY A 578 -32.76 32.10 17.80
C GLY A 578 -32.30 30.65 18.02
N THR A 579 -31.03 30.41 18.39
CA THR A 579 -30.50 29.06 18.66
C THR A 579 -30.69 28.59 20.11
N PHE A 580 -31.29 29.40 20.99
CA PHE A 580 -31.42 29.04 22.40
C PHE A 580 -32.38 27.86 22.60
N LYS A 581 -31.89 26.79 23.21
CA LYS A 581 -32.65 25.54 23.43
C LYS A 581 -33.73 25.62 24.51
N THR A 582 -33.74 26.67 25.33
CA THR A 582 -34.71 26.83 26.43
C THR A 582 -35.54 28.08 26.18
N LYS A 583 -36.85 28.00 26.42
CA LYS A 583 -37.76 29.15 26.26
C LYS A 583 -37.34 30.25 27.22
N GLN A 584 -36.77 31.32 26.68
CA GLN A 584 -36.38 32.52 27.41
C GLN A 584 -37.42 33.59 27.08
N SER A 585 -38.33 33.87 28.00
CA SER A 585 -39.33 34.95 27.86
C SER A 585 -38.67 36.26 27.44
N ASP A 586 -37.49 36.54 28.01
CA ASP A 586 -36.75 37.78 27.81
C ASP A 586 -36.18 37.87 26.39
N ALA A 587 -35.79 36.73 25.80
CA ALA A 587 -35.35 36.69 24.39
C ALA A 587 -36.52 36.96 23.44
N GLN A 588 -37.70 36.38 23.71
CA GLN A 588 -38.90 36.62 22.90
C GLN A 588 -39.36 38.08 23.01
N ILE A 589 -39.40 38.63 24.23
CA ILE A 589 -39.73 40.03 24.50
C ILE A 589 -38.76 40.95 23.75
N PHE A 590 -37.45 40.67 23.85
CA PHE A 590 -36.45 41.45 23.15
C PHE A 590 -36.65 41.39 21.63
N LEU A 591 -36.75 40.21 21.03
CA LEU A 591 -36.95 40.07 19.58
C LEU A 591 -38.22 40.78 19.09
N ALA A 592 -39.32 40.70 19.85
CA ALA A 592 -40.56 41.39 19.54
C ALA A 592 -40.47 42.93 19.67
N SER A 593 -39.51 43.44 20.46
CA SER A 593 -39.30 44.88 20.65
C SER A 593 -38.47 45.53 19.53
N ILE A 594 -37.78 44.74 18.70
CA ILE A 594 -36.90 45.25 17.65
C ILE A 594 -37.74 45.76 16.48
N THR A 595 -37.56 47.04 16.13
CA THR A 595 -38.06 47.57 14.85
C THR A 595 -37.03 47.27 13.75
N PRO A 596 -37.37 46.47 12.72
CA PRO A 596 -36.40 46.03 11.73
C PRO A 596 -35.92 47.19 10.85
N ALA A 597 -34.60 47.36 10.75
CA ALA A 597 -34.00 48.41 9.92
C ALA A 597 -34.02 48.10 8.41
N ASN A 598 -34.16 46.83 8.03
CA ASN A 598 -34.25 46.34 6.65
C ASN A 598 -34.88 44.93 6.61
N GLU A 599 -35.13 44.40 5.41
CA GLU A 599 -35.75 43.08 5.23
C GLU A 599 -34.89 41.92 5.76
N TYR A 600 -33.56 42.01 5.68
CA TYR A 600 -32.67 40.97 6.21
C TYR A 600 -32.74 40.84 7.73
N ILE A 601 -32.92 41.95 8.43
CA ILE A 601 -33.14 41.95 9.88
C ILE A 601 -34.55 41.45 10.21
N ARG A 602 -35.56 41.86 9.44
CA ARG A 602 -36.93 41.34 9.58
C ARG A 602 -36.95 39.81 9.49
N PHE A 603 -36.39 39.24 8.42
CA PHE A 603 -36.36 37.78 8.24
C PHE A 603 -35.59 37.06 9.35
N ALA A 604 -34.45 37.61 9.78
CA ALA A 604 -33.70 37.03 10.91
C ALA A 604 -34.52 37.02 12.21
N ILE A 605 -35.32 38.06 12.47
CA ILE A 605 -36.21 38.12 13.66
C ILE A 605 -37.30 37.07 13.54
N GLU A 606 -37.96 36.97 12.38
CA GLU A 606 -39.03 35.99 12.12
C GLU A 606 -38.49 34.56 12.31
N ASP A 607 -37.35 34.23 11.70
CA ASP A 607 -36.70 32.92 11.83
C ASP A 607 -36.33 32.60 13.29
N ALA A 608 -35.76 33.58 14.01
CA ALA A 608 -35.38 33.42 15.40
C ALA A 608 -36.60 33.26 16.32
N GLN A 609 -37.69 33.99 16.07
CA GLN A 609 -38.93 33.87 16.82
C GLN A 609 -39.56 32.50 16.61
N ILE A 610 -39.64 32.01 15.37
CA ILE A 610 -40.15 30.66 15.04
C ILE A 610 -39.33 29.59 15.77
N SER A 611 -38.01 29.71 15.74
CA SER A 611 -37.09 28.73 16.36
C SER A 611 -37.19 28.68 17.89
N LEU A 612 -37.74 29.73 18.53
CA LEU A 612 -37.92 29.84 19.98
C LEU A 612 -39.32 29.41 20.46
N VAL A 613 -40.22 29.02 19.56
CA VAL A 613 -41.54 28.45 19.90
C VAL A 613 -41.39 26.93 20.07
N PRO A 614 -42.01 26.28 21.09
CA PRO A 614 -41.97 24.83 21.21
C PRO A 614 -42.58 24.15 19.97
N GLN A 615 -41.97 23.05 19.51
CA GLN A 615 -42.72 22.03 18.73
C GLN A 615 -43.59 21.20 19.68
#